data_AF-A0A424IBL4-F1
#
_entry.id   AF-A0A424IBL4-F1
#
_cell.length_a   1.000
_cell.length_b   1.000
_cell.length_c   1.000
_cell.angle_alpha   90.00
_cell.angle_beta   90.00
_cell.angle_gamma   90.00
#
_symmetry.space_group_name_H-M   'P 1'
#
loop_
_entity.id
_entity.type
_entity.pdbx_description
1 polymer ?
#
loop_
_entity_poly.entity_id
_entity_poly.type
_entity_poly.pdbx_seq_one_letter_code
_entity_poly.pdbx_strand_id
1 'polypeptide(L)' 'MRQYPKRPNPKTGKSFKRGDWNIAKTKRFLFYEVSKLGRDKKHALEKWAIPKTYYKYLKNIEKRQSV' A
#
# COMPACT_ATOMS: atom_id res chain seq x y z
N MET A 1 7.80 16.93 -9.63
CA MET A 1 8.19 16.08 -8.48
C MET A 1 8.67 14.73 -8.98
N ARG A 2 9.79 14.21 -8.47
CA ARG A 2 10.33 12.89 -8.87
C ARG A 2 9.40 11.79 -8.35
N GLN A 3 8.92 10.92 -9.25
CA GLN A 3 8.14 9.74 -8.89
C GLN A 3 9.03 8.50 -8.94
N TYR A 4 8.84 7.58 -8.00
CA TYR A 4 9.58 6.32 -7.93
C TYR A 4 8.75 5.16 -8.49
N PRO A 5 9.39 4.17 -9.14
CA PRO A 5 8.68 3.03 -9.71
C PRO A 5 8.05 2.15 -8.63
N LYS A 6 6.93 1.50 -8.92
CA LYS A 6 6.23 0.61 -7.98
C LYS A 6 6.92 -0.76 -7.95
N ARG A 7 7.21 -1.28 -6.75
CA ARG A 7 7.72 -2.63 -6.61
C ARG A 7 6.61 -3.65 -6.94
N PRO A 8 6.85 -4.63 -7.82
CA PRO A 8 5.87 -5.70 -8.05
C PRO A 8 5.77 -6.62 -6.83
N ASN A 9 4.60 -7.21 -6.63
CA ASN A 9 4.38 -8.28 -5.68
C ASN A 9 5.19 -9.51 -6.14
N PRO A 10 6.13 -10.02 -5.32
CA PRO A 10 6.99 -11.13 -5.71
C PRO A 10 6.22 -12.42 -6.00
N LYS A 11 4.99 -12.57 -5.49
CA LYS A 11 4.16 -13.76 -5.73
C LYS A 11 3.42 -13.75 -7.05
N THR A 12 3.06 -12.57 -7.54
CA THR A 12 2.19 -12.43 -8.73
C THR A 12 2.87 -11.73 -9.90
N GLY A 13 4.04 -11.12 -9.68
CA GLY A 13 4.73 -10.28 -10.66
C GLY A 13 4.01 -8.97 -10.98
N LYS A 14 2.82 -8.74 -10.41
CA LYS A 14 1.97 -7.57 -10.66
C LYS A 14 2.09 -6.57 -9.51
N SER A 15 1.68 -5.32 -9.72
CA SER A 15 1.59 -4.34 -8.63
C SER A 15 0.67 -4.83 -7.50
N PHE A 16 1.00 -4.49 -6.25
CA PHE A 16 0.13 -4.74 -5.11
C PHE A 16 -1.21 -4.04 -5.29
N LYS A 17 -2.30 -4.76 -5.02
CA LYS A 17 -3.64 -4.21 -4.95
C LYS A 17 -3.98 -3.88 -3.50
N ARG A 18 -4.84 -2.87 -3.30
CA ARG A 18 -5.32 -2.52 -1.96
C ARG A 18 -5.94 -3.76 -1.31
N GLY A 19 -5.54 -4.04 -0.08
CA GLY A 19 -5.96 -5.24 0.64
C GLY A 19 -5.08 -6.47 0.40
N ASP A 20 -4.07 -6.44 -0.47
CA ASP A 20 -3.13 -7.55 -0.56
C ASP A 20 -2.40 -7.75 0.77
N TRP A 21 -2.06 -9.00 1.10
CA TRP A 21 -1.23 -9.30 2.27
C TRP A 21 0.25 -9.06 1.99
N ASN A 22 0.97 -8.52 2.98
CA ASN A 22 2.43 -8.52 2.94
C ASN A 22 2.98 -9.96 3.01
N ILE A 23 4.28 -10.11 2.79
CA ILE A 23 4.95 -11.43 2.77
C ILE A 23 4.67 -12.22 4.06
N ALA A 24 4.73 -11.55 5.22
CA ALA A 24 4.47 -12.14 6.53
C ALA A 24 2.98 -12.34 6.86
N LYS A 25 2.05 -11.95 5.98
CA LYS A 25 0.58 -11.98 6.21
C LYS A 25 0.11 -11.31 7.50
N THR A 26 0.82 -10.29 7.98
CA THR A 26 0.47 -9.53 9.18
C THR A 26 -0.14 -8.16 8.89
N LYS A 27 0.05 -7.64 7.66
CA LYS A 27 -0.41 -6.32 7.25
C LYS A 27 -1.05 -6.38 5.86
N ARG A 28 -2.05 -5.53 5.65
CA ARG A 28 -2.76 -5.32 4.38
C ARG A 28 -2.20 -4.09 3.67
N PHE A 29 -2.05 -4.18 2.36
CA PHE A 29 -1.57 -3.10 1.50
C PHE A 29 -2.61 -1.98 1.42
N LEU A 30 -2.17 -0.73 1.53
CA LEU A 30 -3.02 0.44 1.37
C LEU A 30 -2.86 1.07 -0.02
N PHE A 31 -1.65 1.55 -0.31
CA PHE A 31 -1.28 2.22 -1.56
C PHE A 31 0.25 2.42 -1.62
N TYR A 32 0.74 2.82 -2.80
CA TYR A 32 2.11 3.30 -2.99
C TYR A 32 2.18 4.81 -2.79
N GLU A 33 3.12 5.28 -1.99
CA GLU A 33 3.45 6.71 -1.88
C GLU A 33 4.57 7.02 -2.89
N VAL A 34 4.20 7.25 -4.15
CA VAL A 34 5.15 7.36 -5.30
C VAL A 34 6.10 8.55 -5.22
N SER A 35 5.81 9.54 -4.40
CA SER A 35 6.70 10.68 -4.12
C SER A 35 7.79 10.36 -3.10
N LYS A 36 7.71 9.22 -2.40
CA LYS A 36 8.69 8.81 -1.39
C LYS A 36 9.40 7.52 -1.80
N LEU A 37 10.68 7.47 -1.50
CA LEU A 37 11.51 6.31 -1.74
C LEU A 37 11.31 5.28 -0.61
N GLY A 38 11.13 4.03 -1.00
CA GLY A 38 11.01 2.89 -0.10
C GLY A 38 12.36 2.47 0.50
N ARG A 39 12.30 1.50 1.42
CA ARG A 39 13.48 1.01 2.15
C ARG A 39 14.54 0.39 1.22
N ASP A 40 14.14 -0.13 0.08
CA ASP A 40 15.04 -0.72 -0.92
C ASP A 40 15.79 0.32 -1.76
N LYS A 41 15.52 1.62 -1.53
CA LYS A 41 16.11 2.76 -2.25
C LYS A 41 15.92 2.74 -3.78
N LYS A 42 15.04 1.89 -4.29
CA LYS A 42 14.79 1.73 -5.74
C LYS A 42 13.33 1.99 -6.10
N HIS A 43 12.41 1.62 -5.22
CA HIS A 43 10.98 1.69 -5.50
C HIS A 43 10.25 2.69 -4.59
N ALA A 44 9.03 3.02 -4.96
CA ALA A 44 8.12 3.82 -4.15
C ALA A 44 7.86 3.17 -2.79
N LEU A 45 7.65 4.00 -1.78
CA LEU A 45 7.29 3.54 -0.44
C LEU A 45 5.93 2.84 -0.45
N GLU A 46 5.91 1.58 -0.02
CA GLU A 46 4.70 0.80 0.16
C GLU A 46 4.08 1.11 1.53
N LYS A 47 2.80 1.50 1.58
CA LYS A 47 2.07 1.67 2.84
C LYS A 47 1.31 0.41 3.21
N TRP A 48 1.58 -0.08 4.41
CA TRP A 48 1.01 -1.29 4.97
C TRP A 48 0.35 -1.00 6.32
N ALA A 49 -0.81 -1.60 6.58
CA ALA A 49 -1.52 -1.46 7.85
C ALA A 49 -1.90 -2.81 8.46
N ILE A 50 -1.83 -2.92 9.79
CA ILE A 50 -2.42 -4.07 10.49
C ILE A 50 -3.95 -4.11 10.25
N PRO A 51 -4.62 -5.28 10.35
CA PRO A 51 -6.03 -5.42 9.98
C PRO A 51 -6.96 -4.40 10.64
N LYS A 52 -6.82 -4.16 11.95
CA LYS A 52 -7.63 -3.17 12.68
C LYS A 52 -7.52 -1.77 12.07
N THR A 53 -6.30 -1.33 11.79
CA THR A 53 -6.04 -0.01 11.18
C THR A 53 -6.50 0.03 9.72
N TYR A 54 -6.34 -1.07 8.98
CA TYR A 54 -6.79 -1.18 7.59
C TYR A 54 -8.30 -0.98 7.47
N TYR A 55 -9.11 -1.68 8.26
CA TYR A 55 -10.58 -1.53 8.22
C TYR A 55 -11.03 -0.14 8.68
N LYS A 56 -10.37 0.43 9.70
CA LYS A 56 -10.64 1.83 10.11
C LYS A 56 -10.33 2.81 8.97
N TYR A 57 -9.24 2.60 8.24
CA TYR A 57 -8.88 3.41 7.08
C TYR A 57 -9.92 3.32 5.96
N LEU A 58 -10.41 2.11 5.64
CA LEU A 58 -11.46 1.93 4.63
C LEU A 58 -12.75 2.68 5.00
N LYS A 59 -13.24 2.50 6.23
CA LYS A 59 -14.44 3.20 6.72
C LYS A 59 -14.31 4.72 6.63
N ASN A 60 -13.12 5.24 6.91
CA ASN A 60 -12.85 6.68 6.81
C ASN A 60 -12.83 7.18 5.35
N ILE A 61 -12.38 6.37 4.40
CA ILE A 61 -12.43 6.72 2.97
C ILE A 61 -13.89 6.73 2.50
N GLU A 62 -14.66 5.70 2.81
CA GLU A 62 -16.08 5.61 2.43
C GLU A 62 -16.86 6.82 2.93
N LYS A 63 -16.69 7.19 4.21
CA LYS A 63 -17.32 8.39 4.78
C LYS A 63 -16.96 9.67 4.02
N ARG A 64 -15.73 9.80 3.51
CA ARG A 64 -15.30 10.99 2.75
C ARG A 64 -15.85 11.02 1.33
N GLN A 65 -16.23 9.88 0.77
CA GLN A 65 -16.80 9.80 -0.58
C GLN A 65 -18.32 10.00 -0.57
N SER A 66 -18.98 9.85 0.58
CA SER A 66 -20.42 10.07 0.76
C SER A 66 -20.81 11.50 1.13
N VAL A 67 -19.87 12.46 1.09
CA VAL A 67 -20.07 13.91 1.33
C VAL A 67 -19.70 14.64 0.06
#